data_AF-K1SJ37-F1
#
_entry.id   AF-K1SJ37-F1
#
_cell.length_a   1.000
_cell.length_b   1.000
_cell.length_c   1.000
_cell.angle_alpha   90.00
_cell.angle_beta   90.00
_cell.angle_gamma   90.00
#
_symmetry.space_group_name_H-M   'P 1'
#
loop_
_entity.id
_entity.type
_entity.pdbx_description
1 polymer ?
#
loop_
_entity_poly.entity_id
_entity_poly.type
_entity_poly.pdbx_seq_one_letter_code
_entity_poly.pdbx_strand_id
1 'polypeptide(L)'
;TLYSIGNEIPEAGNKFDVQWGKKLADKLRSLDDTRYTTNSLNLLLAIMNDLPKLMAQNAAAQAAANTETDQPQEINSMMNNLGAMMAQFMASDFAAEKVKEACAQVDITGYNYAAARYEIDGKLFPNRILVGSETNPPDLDKNWELVEKLPYVIGDFDWTAWDYIGETGIGKINYTDQQSMGFYALYPCKIAYCGDINI
;
A
#
# COMPACT_ATOMS: atom_id res chain seq x y z
N THR A 1 18.23 12.17 -6.26
CA THR A 1 17.33 11.75 -7.35
C THR A 1 17.40 10.25 -7.49
N LEU A 2 16.25 9.59 -7.70
CA LEU A 2 16.07 8.13 -7.73
C LEU A 2 15.55 7.69 -9.10
N TYR A 3 15.76 6.42 -9.46
CA TYR A 3 15.00 5.77 -10.54
C TYR A 3 13.99 4.80 -9.96
N SER A 4 12.69 5.03 -10.20
CA SER A 4 11.66 4.04 -9.87
C SER A 4 11.50 3.03 -11.02
N ILE A 5 11.51 1.74 -10.69
CA ILE A 5 11.31 0.65 -11.67
C ILE A 5 9.84 0.28 -11.84
N GLY A 6 8.94 0.80 -11.00
CA GLY A 6 7.52 0.46 -11.02
C GLY A 6 6.71 1.18 -9.94
N ASN A 7 5.40 1.22 -10.16
CA ASN A 7 4.40 1.65 -9.18
C ASN A 7 3.27 0.64 -9.15
N GLU A 8 2.92 0.16 -7.96
CA GLU A 8 1.74 -0.67 -7.70
C GLU A 8 1.58 -1.90 -8.61
N ILE A 9 2.69 -2.52 -9.02
CA ILE A 9 2.64 -3.72 -9.87
C ILE A 9 2.00 -4.87 -9.08
N PRO A 10 0.78 -5.33 -9.43
CA PRO A 10 0.06 -6.35 -8.66
C PRO A 10 0.82 -7.67 -8.58
N GLU A 11 1.62 -7.94 -9.61
CA GLU A 11 2.43 -9.12 -9.75
C GLU A 11 3.76 -9.07 -8.97
N ALA A 12 4.09 -7.97 -8.29
CA ALA A 12 5.36 -7.80 -7.58
C ALA A 12 5.67 -8.92 -6.57
N GLY A 13 4.65 -9.65 -6.10
CA GLY A 13 4.80 -10.81 -5.22
C GLY A 13 4.99 -12.17 -5.93
N ASN A 14 5.13 -12.18 -7.25
CA ASN A 14 5.24 -13.40 -8.06
C ASN A 14 6.68 -13.62 -8.57
N LYS A 15 7.01 -14.89 -8.86
CA LYS A 15 8.36 -15.30 -9.30
C LYS A 15 8.82 -14.74 -10.65
N PHE A 16 7.91 -14.33 -11.53
CA PHE A 16 8.21 -13.84 -12.87
C PHE A 16 8.53 -12.35 -12.84
N ASP A 17 7.73 -11.57 -12.13
CA ASP A 17 7.84 -10.13 -12.05
C ASP A 17 9.03 -9.71 -11.21
N VAL A 18 9.37 -10.48 -10.17
CA VAL A 18 10.63 -10.36 -9.45
C VAL A 18 11.83 -10.42 -10.42
N GLN A 19 11.82 -11.33 -11.39
CA GLN A 19 12.92 -11.43 -12.35
C GLN A 19 12.96 -10.22 -13.29
N TRP A 20 11.81 -9.68 -13.68
CA TRP A 20 11.73 -8.48 -14.49
C TRP A 20 12.18 -7.23 -13.74
N GLY A 21 11.75 -7.05 -12.49
CA GLY A 21 12.21 -5.96 -11.63
C GLY A 21 13.73 -5.99 -11.45
N LYS A 22 14.32 -7.17 -11.23
CA LYS A 22 15.78 -7.33 -11.17
C LYS A 22 16.46 -6.91 -12.48
N LYS A 23 15.92 -7.34 -13.63
CA LYS A 23 16.46 -6.96 -14.95
C LYS A 23 16.38 -5.45 -15.18
N LEU A 24 15.29 -4.80 -14.77
CA LEU A 24 15.13 -3.34 -14.86
C LEU A 24 16.14 -2.61 -13.96
N ALA A 25 16.23 -3.02 -12.70
CA ALA A 25 17.17 -2.44 -11.73
C ALA A 25 18.63 -2.60 -12.20
N ASP A 26 19.01 -3.78 -12.68
CA ASP A 26 20.35 -4.04 -13.22
C ASP A 26 20.62 -3.23 -14.49
N LYS A 27 19.61 -3.09 -15.36
CA LYS A 27 19.75 -2.28 -16.57
C LYS A 27 19.98 -0.81 -16.21
N LEU A 28 19.25 -0.26 -15.26
CA LEU A 28 19.44 1.11 -14.79
C LEU A 28 20.84 1.29 -14.19
N ARG A 29 21.27 0.39 -13.29
CA ARG A 29 22.63 0.41 -12.73
C ARG A 29 23.72 0.33 -13.81
N SER A 30 23.49 -0.43 -14.89
CA SER A 30 24.44 -0.50 -16.01
C SER A 30 24.52 0.78 -16.85
N LEU A 31 23.48 1.61 -16.81
CA LEU A 31 23.40 2.87 -17.55
C LEU A 31 23.85 4.07 -16.69
N ASP A 32 23.57 4.02 -15.39
CA ASP A 32 23.88 5.04 -14.41
C ASP A 32 23.97 4.40 -13.02
N ASP A 33 25.19 4.24 -12.51
CA ASP A 33 25.48 3.72 -11.17
C ASP A 33 25.57 4.82 -10.10
N THR A 34 25.33 6.09 -10.47
CA THR A 34 25.43 7.23 -9.55
C THR A 34 24.13 7.53 -8.80
N ARG A 35 23.03 6.86 -9.16
CA ARG A 35 21.70 7.05 -8.57
C ARG A 35 21.11 5.73 -8.08
N TYR A 36 20.44 5.81 -6.95
CA TYR A 36 19.74 4.67 -6.36
C TYR A 36 18.46 4.33 -7.13
N THR A 37 18.11 3.05 -7.09
CA THR A 37 16.87 2.49 -7.63
C THR A 37 15.84 2.29 -6.53
N THR A 38 14.55 2.40 -6.89
CA THR A 38 13.42 2.13 -6.00
C THR A 38 12.29 1.42 -6.74
N ASN A 39 11.35 0.85 -6.00
CA ASN A 39 10.10 0.30 -6.49
C ASN A 39 9.00 0.64 -5.48
N SER A 40 7.88 1.18 -5.95
CA SER A 40 6.76 1.60 -5.11
C SER A 40 5.75 0.46 -4.97
N LEU A 41 5.76 -0.19 -3.81
CA LEU A 41 5.04 -1.44 -3.56
C LEU A 41 3.77 -1.19 -2.75
N ASN A 42 2.63 -1.54 -3.33
CA ASN A 42 1.38 -1.70 -2.59
C ASN A 42 1.21 -3.18 -2.19
N LEU A 43 1.41 -3.45 -0.90
CA LEU A 43 1.41 -4.81 -0.35
C LEU A 43 0.04 -5.49 -0.48
N LEU A 44 -1.05 -4.73 -0.45
CA LEU A 44 -2.39 -5.28 -0.60
C LEU A 44 -2.62 -5.75 -2.04
N LEU A 45 -2.23 -4.96 -3.03
CA LEU A 45 -2.32 -5.36 -4.43
C LEU A 45 -1.47 -6.61 -4.72
N ALA A 46 -0.27 -6.68 -4.14
CA ALA A 46 0.63 -7.82 -4.28
C ALA A 46 0.05 -9.16 -3.79
N ILE A 47 -0.94 -9.12 -2.89
CA ILE A 47 -1.62 -10.31 -2.35
C ILE A 47 -3.07 -10.44 -2.81
N MET A 48 -3.55 -9.58 -3.70
CA MET A 48 -4.97 -9.51 -4.07
C MET A 48 -5.50 -10.84 -4.61
N ASN A 49 -4.69 -11.59 -5.36
CA ASN A 49 -5.02 -12.92 -5.86
C ASN A 49 -5.11 -13.99 -4.77
N ASP A 50 -4.41 -13.79 -3.64
CA ASP A 50 -4.43 -14.70 -2.48
C ASP A 50 -5.54 -14.32 -1.49
N LEU A 51 -6.12 -13.12 -1.59
CA LEU A 51 -7.06 -12.57 -0.63
C LEU A 51 -8.31 -13.44 -0.39
N PRO A 52 -8.98 -14.03 -1.42
CA PRO A 52 -10.11 -14.92 -1.19
C PRO A 52 -9.75 -16.14 -0.33
N LYS A 53 -8.55 -16.69 -0.53
CA LYS A 53 -8.04 -17.83 0.23
C LYS A 53 -7.73 -17.43 1.68
N LEU A 54 -7.11 -16.27 1.87
CA LEU A 54 -6.81 -15.73 3.21
C LEU A 54 -8.08 -15.44 4.00
N MET A 55 -9.10 -14.85 3.37
CA MET A 55 -10.41 -14.61 3.99
C MET A 55 -11.09 -15.92 4.40
N ALA A 56 -11.08 -16.94 3.53
CA ALA A 56 -11.64 -18.24 3.87
C ALA A 56 -10.91 -18.92 5.04
N GLN A 57 -9.58 -18.79 5.11
CA GLN A 57 -8.78 -19.31 6.22
C GLN A 57 -9.09 -18.58 7.54
N ASN A 58 -9.19 -17.25 7.51
CA ASN A 58 -9.55 -16.46 8.69
C ASN A 58 -10.97 -16.79 9.19
N ALA A 59 -11.94 -16.93 8.29
CA ALA A 59 -13.30 -17.32 8.65
C ALA A 59 -13.36 -18.72 9.27
N ALA A 60 -12.62 -19.68 8.72
CA ALA A 60 -12.53 -21.03 9.27
C ALA A 60 -11.85 -21.04 10.67
N ALA A 61 -10.82 -20.23 10.87
CA ALA A 61 -10.15 -20.10 12.16
C ALA A 61 -11.06 -19.47 13.24
N GLN A 62 -11.83 -18.44 12.87
CA GLN A 62 -12.82 -17.81 13.76
C GLN A 62 -13.96 -18.77 14.12
N ALA A 63 -14.46 -19.53 13.14
CA ALA A 63 -15.48 -20.57 13.37
C ALA A 63 -14.97 -21.70 14.28
N ALA A 64 -13.68 -22.03 14.22
CA ALA A 64 -13.06 -23.03 15.10
C ALA A 64 -12.77 -22.50 16.51
N ALA A 65 -12.62 -21.18 16.68
CA ALA A 65 -12.36 -20.52 17.96
C ALA A 65 -13.65 -20.18 18.74
N ASN A 66 -14.78 -19.99 18.05
CA ASN A 66 -16.07 -19.71 18.67
C ASN A 66 -16.82 -21.01 19.00
N THR A 67 -16.74 -21.46 20.25
CA THR A 67 -17.51 -22.61 20.77
C THR A 67 -18.90 -22.25 21.30
N GLU A 68 -19.37 -21.01 21.14
CA GLU A 68 -20.71 -20.60 21.59
C GLU A 68 -21.64 -20.34 20.39
N THR A 69 -22.68 -21.17 20.32
CA THR A 69 -23.84 -21.04 19.44
C THR A 69 -24.72 -19.86 19.85
N ASP A 70 -25.22 -19.14 18.84
CA ASP A 70 -26.28 -18.11 18.83
C ASP A 70 -25.83 -16.65 18.78
N GLN A 71 -25.71 -16.12 17.55
CA GLN A 71 -26.45 -14.93 17.07
C GLN A 71 -26.20 -14.70 15.56
N PRO A 72 -27.23 -14.45 14.73
CA PRO A 72 -27.08 -14.07 13.32
C PRO A 72 -26.74 -12.56 13.19
N GLN A 73 -25.63 -12.10 13.78
CA GLN A 73 -25.31 -10.66 13.86
C GLN A 73 -24.19 -10.15 12.93
N GLU A 74 -23.52 -10.96 12.13
CA GLU A 74 -22.20 -10.55 11.61
C GLU A 74 -22.05 -10.42 10.09
N ILE A 75 -23.07 -9.89 9.38
CA ILE A 75 -22.86 -9.46 7.97
C ILE A 75 -22.64 -7.94 7.89
N ASN A 76 -23.41 -7.15 8.64
CA ASN A 76 -23.24 -5.69 8.68
C ASN A 76 -21.94 -5.25 9.40
N SER A 77 -21.53 -5.94 10.47
CA SER A 77 -20.22 -5.68 11.12
C SER A 77 -19.04 -6.05 10.21
N MET A 78 -19.19 -7.08 9.36
CA MET A 78 -18.13 -7.53 8.45
C MET A 78 -17.86 -6.48 7.35
N MET A 79 -18.90 -5.85 6.84
CA MET A 79 -18.81 -4.75 5.86
C MET A 79 -18.23 -3.47 6.48
N ASN A 80 -18.60 -3.14 7.73
CA ASN A 80 -18.06 -1.97 8.45
C ASN A 80 -16.57 -2.11 8.83
N ASN A 81 -16.05 -3.34 8.90
CA ASN A 81 -14.65 -3.63 9.24
C ASN A 81 -13.74 -3.88 8.02
N LEU A 82 -14.24 -3.70 6.79
CA LEU A 82 -13.47 -4.00 5.59
C LEU A 82 -12.17 -3.19 5.53
N GLY A 83 -12.21 -1.89 5.84
CA GLY A 83 -11.01 -1.03 5.85
C GLY A 83 -9.96 -1.49 6.88
N ALA A 84 -10.39 -1.78 8.11
CA ALA A 84 -9.51 -2.29 9.16
C ALA A 84 -8.89 -3.65 8.79
N MET A 85 -9.69 -4.52 8.16
CA MET A 85 -9.21 -5.82 7.67
C MET A 85 -8.18 -5.66 6.54
N MET A 86 -8.39 -4.75 5.59
CA MET A 86 -7.43 -4.46 4.53
C MET A 86 -6.12 -3.90 5.09
N ALA A 87 -6.19 -3.00 6.07
CA ALA A 87 -5.01 -2.50 6.77
C ALA A 87 -4.24 -3.62 7.49
N GLN A 88 -4.95 -4.55 8.12
CA GLN A 88 -4.34 -5.73 8.77
C GLN A 88 -3.63 -6.63 7.75
N PHE A 89 -4.24 -6.86 6.58
CA PHE A 89 -3.62 -7.65 5.51
C PHE A 89 -2.37 -6.97 4.96
N MET A 90 -2.42 -5.66 4.74
CA MET A 90 -1.26 -4.89 4.28
C MET A 90 -0.11 -4.94 5.30
N ALA A 91 -0.42 -4.90 6.59
CA ALA A 91 0.56 -5.00 7.67
C ALA A 91 1.05 -6.44 7.95
N SER A 92 0.51 -7.46 7.25
CA SER A 92 0.77 -8.86 7.58
C SER A 92 2.14 -9.37 7.13
N ASP A 93 2.68 -10.35 7.85
CA ASP A 93 3.91 -11.05 7.45
C ASP A 93 3.74 -11.84 6.15
N PHE A 94 2.51 -12.25 5.83
CA PHE A 94 2.21 -12.88 4.55
C PHE A 94 2.48 -11.92 3.39
N ALA A 95 1.98 -10.68 3.48
CA ALA A 95 2.21 -9.66 2.45
C ALA A 95 3.70 -9.29 2.35
N ALA A 96 4.37 -9.14 3.48
CA ALA A 96 5.79 -8.84 3.52
C ALA A 96 6.65 -9.97 2.90
N GLU A 97 6.34 -11.24 3.18
CA GLU A 97 7.07 -12.36 2.57
C GLU A 97 6.82 -12.43 1.07
N LYS A 98 5.60 -12.14 0.61
CA LYS A 98 5.28 -12.09 -0.82
C LYS A 98 6.12 -11.08 -1.58
N VAL A 99 6.27 -9.86 -1.06
CA VAL A 99 7.02 -8.80 -1.75
C VAL A 99 8.51 -8.77 -1.42
N LYS A 100 8.99 -9.62 -0.52
CA LYS A 100 10.38 -9.63 -0.03
C LYS A 100 11.42 -9.67 -1.13
N GLU A 101 11.20 -10.49 -2.16
CA GLU A 101 12.12 -10.58 -3.30
C GLU A 101 12.08 -9.30 -4.16
N ALA A 102 10.93 -8.64 -4.29
CA ALA A 102 10.81 -7.34 -4.97
C ALA A 102 11.56 -6.24 -4.21
N CYS A 103 11.42 -6.19 -2.89
CA CYS A 103 12.17 -5.25 -2.05
C CYS A 103 13.69 -5.43 -2.19
N ALA A 104 14.16 -6.67 -2.37
CA ALA A 104 15.59 -7.00 -2.43
C ALA A 104 16.28 -6.65 -3.76
N GLN A 105 15.54 -6.19 -4.79
CA GLN A 105 16.10 -5.88 -6.11
C GLN A 105 16.63 -4.45 -6.22
N VAL A 106 16.09 -3.57 -5.39
CA VAL A 106 16.29 -2.12 -5.43
C VAL A 106 17.07 -1.66 -4.21
N ASP A 107 17.66 -0.46 -4.30
CA ASP A 107 18.50 0.09 -3.23
C ASP A 107 17.64 0.66 -2.09
N ILE A 108 16.48 1.25 -2.44
CA ILE A 108 15.51 1.81 -1.49
C ILE A 108 14.13 1.21 -1.79
N THR A 109 13.48 0.64 -0.78
CA THR A 109 12.13 0.09 -0.91
C THR A 109 11.10 1.19 -0.71
N GLY A 110 10.24 1.40 -1.72
CA GLY A 110 9.08 2.27 -1.63
C GLY A 110 7.88 1.50 -1.13
N TYR A 111 7.22 2.00 -0.09
CA TYR A 111 5.96 1.47 0.40
C TYR A 111 4.83 2.44 0.14
N ASN A 112 3.81 1.97 -0.57
CA ASN A 112 2.55 2.66 -0.76
C ASN A 112 1.62 2.28 0.39
N TYR A 113 1.14 3.28 1.13
CA TYR A 113 0.13 3.18 2.18
C TYR A 113 0.48 2.23 3.36
N ALA A 114 1.73 1.77 3.47
CA ALA A 114 2.15 0.70 4.39
C ALA A 114 3.04 1.19 5.54
N ALA A 115 2.78 2.39 6.09
CA ALA A 115 3.53 2.95 7.21
C ALA A 115 3.58 2.02 8.45
N ALA A 116 2.55 1.20 8.65
CA ALA A 116 2.51 0.17 9.70
C ALA A 116 3.66 -0.85 9.62
N ARG A 117 4.32 -1.00 8.46
CA ARG A 117 5.46 -1.90 8.28
C ARG A 117 6.81 -1.25 8.59
N TYR A 118 6.91 0.07 8.71
CA TYR A 118 8.21 0.75 8.85
C TYR A 118 9.02 0.22 10.04
N GLU A 119 8.45 0.20 11.25
CA GLU A 119 9.15 -0.30 12.43
C GLU A 119 9.40 -1.81 12.39
N ILE A 120 8.47 -2.57 11.80
CA ILE A 120 8.54 -4.04 11.72
C ILE A 120 9.68 -4.44 10.78
N ASP A 121 9.67 -3.88 9.57
CA ASP A 121 10.64 -4.22 8.54
C ASP A 121 12.01 -3.60 8.82
N GLY A 122 12.08 -2.46 9.50
CA GLY A 122 13.36 -1.93 9.99
C GLY A 122 14.05 -2.84 11.01
N LYS A 123 13.29 -3.64 11.77
CA LYS A 123 13.84 -4.66 12.69
C LYS A 123 14.20 -5.95 11.96
N LEU A 124 13.33 -6.41 11.05
CA LEU A 124 13.52 -7.67 10.32
C LEU A 124 14.60 -7.58 9.23
N PHE A 125 14.74 -6.40 8.61
CA PHE A 125 15.65 -6.13 7.51
C PHE A 125 16.49 -4.89 7.83
N PRO A 126 17.46 -4.97 8.75
CA PRO A 126 18.18 -3.80 9.28
C PRO A 126 19.01 -3.02 8.25
N ASN A 127 19.25 -3.60 7.07
CA ASN A 127 19.95 -2.94 5.96
C ASN A 127 19.00 -2.35 4.91
N ARG A 128 17.68 -2.45 5.10
CA ARG A 128 16.68 -1.94 4.17
C ARG A 128 16.43 -0.47 4.46
N ILE A 129 16.60 0.36 3.43
CA ILE A 129 16.15 1.75 3.45
C ILE A 129 14.73 1.80 2.89
N LEU A 130 13.87 2.54 3.58
CA LEU A 130 12.45 2.68 3.30
C LEU A 130 12.11 4.12 2.90
N VAL A 131 11.10 4.28 2.07
CA VAL A 131 10.44 5.56 1.80
C VAL A 131 8.94 5.32 1.68
N GLY A 132 8.13 6.21 2.23
CA GLY A 132 6.70 6.26 1.88
C GLY A 132 6.59 6.78 0.47
N SER A 133 6.43 5.90 -0.51
CA SER A 133 6.43 6.28 -1.92
C SER A 133 5.08 6.81 -2.40
N GLU A 134 4.02 6.52 -1.66
CA GLU A 134 2.67 7.02 -1.83
C GLU A 134 1.94 6.90 -0.49
N THR A 135 1.43 8.01 0.06
CA THR A 135 0.73 8.02 1.35
C THR A 135 -0.56 8.82 1.28
N ASN A 136 -1.43 8.63 2.29
CA ASN A 136 -2.70 9.34 2.35
C ASN A 136 -2.49 10.75 2.96
N PRO A 137 -3.07 11.80 2.36
CA PRO A 137 -2.97 13.16 2.91
C PRO A 137 -3.42 13.29 4.37
N PRO A 138 -4.50 12.61 4.82
CA PRO A 138 -4.92 12.63 6.22
C PRO A 138 -3.93 12.00 7.22
N ASP A 139 -2.91 11.27 6.74
CA ASP A 139 -1.91 10.61 7.59
C ASP A 139 -0.53 11.27 7.51
N LEU A 140 -0.40 12.41 6.82
CA LEU A 140 0.88 13.10 6.61
C LEU A 140 1.60 13.43 7.93
N ASP A 141 0.87 13.90 8.94
CA ASP A 141 1.40 14.23 10.27
C ASP A 141 1.95 12.99 10.99
N LYS A 142 1.22 11.87 10.92
CA LYS A 142 1.62 10.59 11.52
C LYS A 142 2.83 10.00 10.80
N ASN A 143 2.86 10.06 9.47
CA ASN A 143 3.96 9.55 8.68
C ASN A 143 5.23 10.38 8.90
N TRP A 144 5.09 11.70 9.03
CA TRP A 144 6.22 12.58 9.32
C TRP A 144 6.88 12.26 10.66
N GLU A 145 6.10 11.98 11.71
CA GLU A 145 6.64 11.52 13.00
C GLU A 145 7.48 10.23 12.83
N LEU A 146 7.04 9.30 11.98
CA LEU A 146 7.79 8.07 11.69
C LEU A 146 9.09 8.36 10.91
N VAL A 147 9.06 9.27 9.94
CA VAL A 147 10.27 9.70 9.20
C VAL A 147 11.30 10.32 10.15
N GLU A 148 10.88 11.18 11.08
CA GLU A 148 11.79 11.81 12.06
C GLU A 148 12.35 10.80 13.07
N LYS A 149 11.53 9.82 13.47
CA LYS A 149 11.89 8.81 14.48
C LYS A 149 12.77 7.70 13.93
N LEU A 150 12.57 7.27 12.69
CA LEU A 150 13.16 6.04 12.13
C LEU A 150 14.24 6.39 11.10
N PRO A 151 15.55 6.29 11.41
CA PRO A 151 16.62 6.80 10.54
C PRO A 151 16.77 6.07 9.20
N TYR A 152 16.12 4.92 9.04
CA TYR A 152 16.07 4.16 7.78
C TYR A 152 14.83 4.48 6.94
N VAL A 153 13.91 5.31 7.41
CA VAL A 153 12.78 5.85 6.63
C VAL A 153 13.18 7.25 6.17
N ILE A 154 13.45 7.42 4.88
CA ILE A 154 14.13 8.63 4.37
C ILE A 154 13.18 9.73 3.89
N GLY A 155 11.87 9.50 3.96
CA GLY A 155 10.88 10.47 3.53
C GLY A 155 9.50 9.87 3.30
N ASP A 156 8.59 10.75 2.89
CA ASP A 156 7.19 10.48 2.64
C ASP A 156 6.74 11.27 1.39
N PHE A 157 5.96 10.64 0.53
CA PHE A 157 5.38 11.22 -0.68
C PHE A 157 3.86 11.10 -0.60
N ASP A 158 3.22 12.22 -0.28
CA ASP A 158 1.77 12.33 -0.26
C ASP A 158 1.13 12.16 -1.65
N TRP A 159 -0.05 11.53 -1.67
CA TRP A 159 -0.93 11.44 -2.83
C TRP A 159 -2.12 12.41 -2.67
N THR A 160 -2.03 13.65 -3.15
CA THR A 160 -0.99 14.22 -4.01
C THR A 160 -0.63 15.65 -3.65
N ALA A 161 0.59 16.09 -3.99
CA ALA A 161 0.98 17.48 -3.78
C ALA A 161 0.16 18.50 -4.63
N TRP A 162 -0.29 18.12 -5.82
CA TRP A 162 -1.11 18.94 -6.72
C TRP A 162 -2.24 18.10 -7.28
N ASP A 163 -3.46 18.64 -7.24
CA ASP A 163 -4.64 17.97 -7.80
C ASP A 163 -4.50 17.77 -9.31
N TYR A 164 -5.20 16.77 -9.83
CA TYR A 164 -5.07 16.33 -11.22
C TYR A 164 -6.42 15.95 -11.84
N ILE A 165 -6.43 15.92 -13.18
CA ILE A 165 -7.57 15.48 -13.99
C ILE A 165 -7.56 13.96 -14.10
N GLY A 166 -8.72 13.32 -13.93
CA GLY A 166 -8.85 11.87 -13.87
C GLY A 166 -9.22 11.42 -12.47
N GLU A 167 -9.22 10.09 -12.26
CA GLU A 167 -9.56 9.43 -10.98
C GLU A 167 -10.63 10.17 -10.20
N THR A 168 -11.73 10.42 -10.89
CA THR A 168 -12.56 11.58 -10.59
C THR A 168 -13.20 11.43 -9.23
N GLY A 169 -12.90 12.35 -8.32
CA GLY A 169 -13.50 12.43 -7.00
C GLY A 169 -13.02 11.41 -5.98
N ILE A 170 -11.85 10.80 -6.14
CA ILE A 170 -11.29 9.87 -5.12
C ILE A 170 -11.04 10.54 -3.76
N GLY A 171 -10.67 11.83 -3.73
CA GLY A 171 -10.52 12.64 -2.52
C GLY A 171 -11.74 13.50 -2.20
N LYS A 172 -12.82 13.37 -2.98
CA LYS A 172 -13.99 14.25 -2.84
C LYS A 172 -14.75 13.92 -1.54
N ILE A 173 -14.91 14.94 -0.70
CA ILE A 173 -15.77 14.85 0.48
C ILE A 173 -17.24 14.84 0.04
N ASN A 174 -17.94 13.75 0.38
CA ASN A 174 -19.39 13.64 0.19
C ASN A 174 -20.11 14.00 1.49
N TYR A 175 -20.90 15.07 1.46
CA TYR A 175 -21.67 15.55 2.62
C TYR A 175 -23.07 14.93 2.73
N THR A 176 -23.37 13.91 1.92
CA THR A 176 -24.66 13.22 1.91
C THR A 176 -24.55 11.87 2.60
N ASP A 177 -25.54 11.51 3.41
CA ASP A 177 -25.60 10.21 4.11
C ASP A 177 -25.71 8.99 3.16
N GLN A 178 -25.96 9.24 1.87
CA GLN A 178 -25.87 8.23 0.83
C GLN A 178 -24.41 8.07 0.39
N GLN A 179 -23.69 7.15 1.02
CA GLN A 179 -22.43 6.65 0.47
C GLN A 179 -22.72 5.92 -0.85
N SER A 180 -22.25 6.48 -1.96
CA SER A 180 -22.18 5.72 -3.20
C SER A 180 -21.10 4.66 -3.08
N MET A 181 -21.41 3.41 -3.43
CA MET A 181 -20.43 2.31 -3.50
C MET A 181 -19.41 2.46 -4.64
N GLY A 182 -19.48 3.56 -5.41
CA GLY A 182 -18.56 3.84 -6.51
C GLY A 182 -17.29 4.52 -6.02
N PHE A 183 -16.14 4.02 -6.46
CA PHE A 183 -14.82 4.61 -6.19
C PHE A 183 -14.64 5.97 -6.87
N TYR A 184 -15.29 6.16 -8.03
CA TYR A 184 -15.24 7.41 -8.80
C TYR A 184 -16.57 8.16 -8.72
N ALA A 185 -16.48 9.47 -8.57
CA ALA A 185 -17.59 10.39 -8.67
C ALA A 185 -18.18 10.40 -10.08
N LEU A 186 -19.51 10.59 -10.15
CA LEU A 186 -20.23 10.70 -11.40
C LEU A 186 -19.92 12.03 -12.12
N TYR A 187 -20.16 12.05 -13.42
CA TYR A 187 -20.22 13.28 -14.20
C TYR A 187 -21.12 14.32 -13.49
N PRO A 188 -20.71 15.61 -13.40
CA PRO A 188 -19.63 16.28 -14.14
C PRO A 188 -18.28 16.35 -13.41
N CYS A 189 -18.01 15.50 -12.40
CA CYS A 189 -16.71 15.49 -11.72
C CYS A 189 -15.58 15.18 -12.70
N LYS A 190 -14.46 15.91 -12.62
CA LYS A 190 -13.31 15.78 -13.55
C LYS A 190 -11.94 15.65 -12.89
N ILE A 191 -11.83 16.06 -11.63
CA ILE A 191 -10.56 16.08 -10.89
C ILE A 191 -10.62 15.12 -9.71
N ALA A 192 -9.45 14.80 -9.15
CA ALA A 192 -9.30 13.80 -8.10
C ALA A 192 -9.75 14.31 -6.72
N TYR A 193 -9.54 15.60 -6.41
CA TYR A 193 -9.80 16.21 -5.10
C TYR A 193 -8.94 15.66 -3.95
N CYS A 194 -7.80 15.04 -4.26
CA CYS A 194 -6.82 14.58 -3.26
C CYS A 194 -5.53 15.41 -3.26
N GLY A 195 -5.53 16.57 -3.94
CA GLY A 195 -4.38 17.48 -3.95
C GLY A 195 -4.27 18.32 -2.69
N ASP A 196 -3.08 18.43 -2.11
CA ASP A 196 -2.73 19.48 -1.13
C ASP A 196 -2.95 20.88 -1.71
N ILE A 197 -2.65 21.03 -3.00
CA ILE A 197 -2.85 22.25 -3.79
C ILE A 197 -3.84 21.95 -4.92
N ASN A 198 -4.81 22.84 -5.13
CA ASN A 198 -5.78 22.72 -6.21
C ASN A 198 -5.24 23.24 -7.56
N ILE A 199 -5.87 22.79 -8.66
CA ILE A 199 -5.59 23.20 -10.05
C ILE A 199 -6.40 24.41 -10.52
#